data_AF-A0ABD7BYC6-F1
#
_entry.id   AF-A0ABD7BYC6-F1
#
_cell.length_a   1.000
_cell.length_b   1.000
_cell.length_c   1.000
_cell.angle_alpha   90.00
_cell.angle_beta   90.00
_cell.angle_gamma   90.00
#
_symmetry.space_group_name_H-M   'P 1'
#
loop_
_entity.id
_entity.type
_entity.pdbx_description
1 polymer ?
#
loop_
_entity_poly.entity_id
_entity_poly.type
_entity_poly.pdbx_seq_one_letter_code
_entity_poly.pdbx_strand_id
1 'polypeptide(L)'
;MPTKNRDSYAIEVGERLVAARREAIPRISQKDAAEYLSKRLNKQVSHTTISDYESGSRLPTPPIVDALCQFYGTIPAAYVLSLMSRCAAYLAQKYELSSEERKREIDRWTLWMLNRPISKTTD
;
A
#
# COMPACT_ATOMS: atom_id res chain seq x y z
N MET A 1 4.93 23.75 25.79
CA MET A 1 4.49 22.69 24.85
C MET A 1 5.15 22.94 23.51
N PRO A 2 5.89 22.00 22.90
CA PRO A 2 6.42 22.22 21.56
C PRO A 2 5.26 22.06 20.57
N THR A 3 4.86 23.16 19.95
CA THR A 3 4.01 23.15 18.76
C THR A 3 4.78 22.42 17.67
N LYS A 4 4.41 21.18 17.35
CA LYS A 4 4.96 20.49 16.17
C LYS A 4 4.74 21.42 14.97
N ASN A 5 5.84 21.94 14.43
CA ASN A 5 5.79 22.83 13.28
C ASN A 5 5.11 22.07 12.13
N ARG A 6 4.23 22.72 11.37
CA ARG A 6 3.56 22.11 10.22
C ARG A 6 4.57 21.49 9.24
N ASP A 7 5.75 22.12 9.12
CA ASP A 7 6.85 21.65 8.30
C ASP A 7 7.45 20.34 8.83
N SER A 8 7.58 20.17 10.15
CA SER A 8 8.11 18.94 10.73
C SER A 8 7.17 17.75 10.49
N TYR A 9 5.86 17.98 10.53
CA TYR A 9 4.89 16.93 10.19
C TYR A 9 4.95 16.52 8.72
N ALA A 10 5.04 17.48 7.80
CA ALA A 10 5.14 17.18 6.37
C ALA A 10 6.42 16.40 6.02
N ILE A 11 7.54 16.75 6.65
CA ILE A 11 8.80 16.01 6.51
C ILE A 11 8.66 14.58 7.07
N GLU A 12 8.12 14.40 8.27
CA GLU A 12 7.90 13.07 8.87
C GLU A 12 7.00 12.18 7.98
N VAL A 13 5.96 12.75 7.37
CA VAL A 13 5.07 12.05 6.43
C VAL A 13 5.85 11.67 5.16
N GLY A 14 6.62 12.60 4.60
CA GLY A 14 7.43 12.36 3.41
C GLY A 14 8.47 11.25 3.60
N GLU A 15 9.19 11.26 4.72
CA GLU A 15 10.17 10.24 5.07
C GLU A 15 9.56 8.83 5.15
N ARG A 16 8.38 8.72 5.77
CA ARG A 16 7.66 7.43 5.85
C ARG A 16 7.15 6.98 4.50
N LEU A 17 6.71 7.90 3.64
CA LEU A 17 6.26 7.59 2.29
C LEU A 17 7.43 7.10 1.41
N VAL A 18 8.61 7.73 1.52
CA VAL A 18 9.84 7.27 0.87
C VAL A 18 10.19 5.86 1.33
N ALA A 19 10.16 5.60 2.63
CA ALA A 19 10.45 4.29 3.19
C ALA A 19 9.48 3.24 2.65
N ALA A 20 8.17 3.52 2.65
CA ALA A 20 7.13 2.65 2.11
C ALA A 20 7.39 2.27 0.65
N ARG A 21 7.80 3.23 -0.20
CA ARG A 21 8.12 2.97 -1.61
C ARG A 21 9.40 2.15 -1.76
N ARG A 22 10.43 2.41 -0.96
CA ARG A 22 11.72 1.69 -1.01
C ARG A 22 11.59 0.25 -0.55
N GLU A 23 10.68 -0.03 0.39
CA GLU A 23 10.37 -1.38 0.88
C GLU A 23 9.49 -2.18 -0.10
N ALA A 24 8.88 -1.54 -1.11
CA ALA A 24 8.02 -2.21 -2.08
C ALA A 24 8.80 -3.21 -2.96
N ILE A 25 8.20 -4.37 -3.20
CA ILE A 25 8.74 -5.44 -4.06
C ILE A 25 7.67 -5.79 -5.12
N PRO A 26 7.98 -5.68 -6.43
CA PRO A 26 9.24 -5.17 -7.01
C PRO A 26 9.47 -3.70 -6.67
N ARG A 27 10.72 -3.23 -6.80
CA ARG A 27 11.09 -1.85 -6.47
C ARG A 27 10.32 -0.85 -7.33
N ILE A 28 9.59 0.06 -6.69
CA ILE A 28 8.76 1.08 -7.36
C ILE A 28 9.52 2.41 -7.47
N SER A 29 9.58 2.98 -8.67
CA SER A 29 10.13 4.33 -8.89
C SER A 29 9.10 5.43 -8.60
N GLN A 30 9.56 6.66 -8.39
CA GLN A 30 8.64 7.81 -8.29
C GLN A 30 7.84 8.03 -9.58
N LYS A 31 8.39 7.64 -10.73
CA LYS A 31 7.70 7.70 -12.02
C LYS A 31 6.52 6.73 -12.06
N ASP A 32 6.74 5.48 -11.63
CA ASP A 32 5.68 4.47 -11.57
C ASP A 32 4.56 4.88 -10.62
N ALA A 33 4.92 5.44 -9.45
CA ALA A 33 3.97 5.99 -8.49
C ALA A 33 3.15 7.15 -9.08
N ALA A 34 3.78 8.05 -9.84
CA ALA A 34 3.11 9.14 -10.52
C ALA A 34 2.17 8.65 -11.62
N GLU A 35 2.59 7.66 -12.41
CA GLU A 35 1.74 7.04 -13.45
C GLU A 35 0.53 6.34 -12.83
N TYR A 36 0.73 5.62 -11.73
CA TYR A 36 -0.35 4.98 -10.99
C TYR A 36 -1.37 6.00 -10.46
N LEU A 37 -0.90 7.05 -9.78
CA LEU A 37 -1.79 8.12 -9.29
C LEU A 37 -2.48 8.84 -10.45
N SER A 38 -1.79 9.03 -11.57
CA SER A 38 -2.38 9.72 -12.72
C SER A 38 -3.59 8.97 -13.26
N LYS A 39 -3.47 7.64 -13.38
CA LYS A 39 -4.56 6.76 -13.79
C LYS A 39 -5.69 6.76 -12.78
N ARG A 40 -5.38 6.68 -11.49
CA ARG A 40 -6.38 6.59 -10.41
C ARG A 40 -7.17 7.89 -10.22
N LEU A 41 -6.54 9.04 -10.45
CA LEU A 41 -7.17 10.36 -10.33
C LEU A 41 -7.76 10.88 -11.64
N ASN A 42 -7.58 10.15 -12.75
CA ASN A 42 -7.88 10.62 -14.11
C ASN A 42 -7.31 12.03 -14.38
N LYS A 43 -6.08 12.28 -13.90
CA LYS A 43 -5.40 13.58 -14.00
C LYS A 43 -3.91 13.36 -14.08
N GLN A 44 -3.20 14.13 -14.90
CA GLN A 44 -1.75 14.04 -14.98
C GLN A 44 -1.08 14.46 -13.66
N VAL A 45 -0.29 13.54 -13.09
CA VAL A 45 0.57 13.75 -11.92
C VAL A 45 2.02 13.57 -12.38
N SER A 46 2.87 14.55 -12.09
CA SER A 46 4.30 14.48 -12.42
C SER A 46 5.08 13.67 -11.38
N HIS A 47 6.20 13.07 -11.79
CA HIS A 47 7.13 12.44 -10.84
C HIS A 47 7.67 13.45 -9.81
N THR A 48 7.83 14.72 -10.19
CA THR A 48 8.20 15.82 -9.29
C THR A 48 7.18 15.97 -8.16
N THR A 49 5.88 15.80 -8.44
CA THR A 49 4.84 15.83 -7.41
C THR A 49 5.06 14.74 -6.36
N ILE A 50 5.51 13.55 -6.77
CA ILE A 50 5.87 12.47 -5.83
C ILE A 50 7.11 12.84 -5.02
N SER A 51 8.13 13.42 -5.67
CA SER A 51 9.32 13.92 -4.98
C SER A 51 9.00 15.03 -3.96
N ASP A 52 8.02 15.89 -4.25
CA ASP A 52 7.57 16.95 -3.36
C ASP A 52 6.88 16.37 -2.12
N TYR A 53 6.07 15.31 -2.30
CA TYR A 53 5.50 14.57 -1.17
C TYR A 53 6.57 13.90 -0.33
N GLU A 54 7.54 13.26 -0.97
CA GLU A 54 8.62 12.50 -0.33
C GLU A 54 9.63 13.37 0.42
N SER A 55 9.87 14.59 -0.06
CA SER A 55 10.72 15.57 0.62
C SER A 55 9.99 16.35 1.72
N GLY A 56 8.66 16.22 1.80
CA GLY A 56 7.83 17.01 2.70
C GLY A 56 7.63 18.47 2.25
N SER A 57 8.09 18.86 1.07
CA SER A 57 7.85 20.20 0.50
C SER A 57 6.37 20.44 0.22
N ARG A 58 5.62 19.35 -0.02
CA ARG A 58 4.17 19.35 -0.16
C ARG A 58 3.57 18.21 0.66
N LEU A 59 2.53 18.50 1.44
CA LEU A 59 1.81 17.46 2.16
C LEU A 59 0.79 16.78 1.22
N PRO A 60 0.87 15.45 0.99
CA PRO A 60 -0.17 14.72 0.28
C PRO A 60 -1.45 14.64 1.12
N THR A 61 -2.61 14.70 0.46
CA THR A 61 -3.90 14.48 1.14
C THR A 61 -4.05 13.01 1.55
N PRO A 62 -4.81 12.68 2.61
CA PRO A 62 -4.98 11.29 3.05
C PRO A 62 -5.40 10.29 1.95
N PRO A 63 -6.31 10.62 1.00
CA PRO A 63 -6.63 9.70 -0.10
C PRO A 63 -5.48 9.41 -1.06
N ILE A 64 -4.56 10.37 -1.23
CA ILE A 64 -3.35 10.19 -2.05
C ILE A 64 -2.38 9.25 -1.34
N VAL A 65 -2.20 9.44 -0.03
CA VAL A 65 -1.35 8.56 0.79
C VAL A 65 -1.88 7.13 0.76
N ASP A 66 -3.19 6.95 0.93
CA ASP A 66 -3.85 5.64 0.84
C ASP A 66 -3.64 4.96 -0.52
N ALA A 67 -3.88 5.69 -1.61
CA ALA A 67 -3.65 5.16 -2.95
C ALA A 67 -2.19 4.73 -3.19
N LEU A 68 -1.22 5.52 -2.71
CA LEU A 68 0.21 5.19 -2.83
C LEU A 68 0.59 3.99 -1.97
N CYS A 69 0.15 3.93 -0.70
CA CYS A 69 0.39 2.80 0.18
C CYS A 69 -0.18 1.49 -0.38
N GLN A 70 -1.40 1.54 -0.95
CA GLN A 70 -2.01 0.39 -1.63
C GLN A 70 -1.19 -0.05 -2.85
N PHE A 71 -0.69 0.90 -3.64
CA PHE A 71 0.16 0.58 -4.78
C PHE A 71 1.50 -0.03 -4.37
N TYR A 72 2.08 0.46 -3.27
CA TYR A 72 3.34 -0.06 -2.74
C TYR A 72 3.20 -1.46 -2.13
N GLY A 73 2.00 -1.81 -1.64
CA GLY A 73 1.75 -3.09 -0.98
C GLY A 73 2.50 -3.24 0.34
N THR A 74 2.95 -2.14 0.94
CA THR A 74 3.74 -2.12 2.18
C THR A 74 2.88 -1.66 3.37
N ILE A 75 3.27 -0.56 4.00
CA ILE A 75 2.69 -0.07 5.25
C ILE A 75 1.39 0.71 5.01
N PRO A 76 0.39 0.60 5.91
CA PRO A 76 -0.88 1.31 5.79
C PRO A 76 -0.71 2.82 5.91
N ALA A 77 -1.57 3.57 5.21
CA ALA A 77 -1.54 5.03 5.20
C ALA A 77 -1.69 5.67 6.59
N ALA A 78 -2.41 5.01 7.50
CA ALA A 78 -2.55 5.47 8.87
C ALA A 78 -1.19 5.57 9.61
N TYR A 79 -0.22 4.70 9.31
CA TYR A 79 1.13 4.83 9.87
C TYR A 79 1.89 5.98 9.24
N VAL A 80 1.79 6.15 7.92
CA VAL A 80 2.41 7.27 7.21
C VAL A 80 1.90 8.62 7.75
N LEU A 81 0.61 8.70 8.09
CA LEU A 81 -0.05 9.89 8.67
C LEU A 81 0.07 10.02 10.20
N SER A 82 0.92 9.22 10.86
CA SER A 82 1.09 9.24 12.33
C SER A 82 -0.17 8.91 13.16
N LEU A 83 -1.17 8.25 12.58
CA LEU A 83 -2.41 7.88 13.26
C LEU A 83 -2.30 6.55 14.01
N MET A 84 -1.26 5.76 13.73
CA MET A 84 -0.94 4.52 14.43
C MET A 84 0.57 4.32 14.57
N SER A 85 0.98 3.50 15.52
CA SER A 85 2.39 3.11 15.70
C SER A 85 2.84 2.15 14.61
N ARG A 86 4.17 2.08 14.37
CA ARG A 86 4.76 1.14 13.41
C ARG A 86 4.41 -0.31 13.72
N CYS A 87 4.45 -0.69 15.00
CA CYS A 87 4.11 -2.05 15.44
C CYS A 87 2.66 -2.41 15.13
N ALA A 88 1.72 -1.49 15.40
CA ALA A 88 0.31 -1.70 15.07
C ALA A 88 0.10 -1.84 13.55
N ALA A 89 0.83 -1.05 12.77
CA ALA A 89 0.79 -1.10 11.30
C ALA A 89 1.27 -2.45 10.74
N TYR A 90 2.39 -2.99 11.25
CA TYR A 90 2.87 -4.31 10.84
C TYR A 90 1.93 -5.44 11.24
N LEU A 91 1.33 -5.36 12.45
CA LEU A 91 0.35 -6.35 12.87
C LEU A 91 -0.87 -6.33 11.95
N ALA A 92 -1.42 -5.15 11.65
CA ALA A 92 -2.53 -5.00 10.71
C ALA A 92 -2.21 -5.60 9.34
N GLN A 93 -1.04 -5.25 8.77
CA GLN A 93 -0.59 -5.79 7.48
C GLN A 93 -0.43 -7.32 7.53
N LYS A 94 0.15 -7.87 8.61
CA LYS A 94 0.32 -9.32 8.77
C LYS A 94 -1.01 -10.07 8.79
N TYR A 95 -1.99 -9.56 9.54
CA TYR A 95 -3.30 -10.20 9.61
C TYR A 95 -4.09 -10.08 8.30
N GLU A 96 -3.94 -8.96 7.58
CA GLU A 96 -4.53 -8.77 6.26
C GLU A 96 -3.95 -9.76 5.24
N LEU A 97 -2.61 -9.91 5.19
CA LEU A 97 -1.94 -10.91 4.36
C LEU A 97 -2.38 -12.34 4.70
N SER A 98 -2.46 -12.67 6.00
CA SER A 98 -2.91 -14.00 6.44
C SER A 98 -4.37 -14.29 6.03
N SER A 99 -5.24 -13.27 6.06
CA SER A 99 -6.61 -13.38 5.57
C SER A 99 -6.64 -13.65 4.06
N GLU A 100 -5.87 -12.92 3.26
CA GLU A 100 -5.79 -13.12 1.82
C GLU A 100 -5.19 -14.49 1.44
N GLU A 101 -4.19 -14.97 2.17
CA GLU A 101 -3.64 -16.32 1.98
C GLU A 101 -4.68 -17.41 2.26
N ARG A 102 -5.46 -17.27 3.33
CA ARG A 102 -6.59 -18.18 3.62
C ARG A 102 -7.63 -18.16 2.52
N LYS A 103 -7.99 -16.98 1.99
CA LYS A 103 -8.93 -16.87 0.87
C LYS A 103 -8.41 -17.62 -0.36
N ARG A 104 -7.14 -17.40 -0.74
CA ARG A 104 -6.51 -18.11 -1.87
C ARG A 104 -6.45 -19.62 -1.66
N GLU A 105 -6.21 -20.05 -0.42
CA GLU A 105 -6.24 -21.47 -0.10
C GLU A 105 -7.63 -22.05 -0.35
N ILE A 106 -8.69 -21.44 0.20
CA ILE A 106 -10.07 -21.84 -0.03
C ILE A 106 -10.39 -21.90 -1.53
N ASP A 107 -10.03 -20.86 -2.28
CA ASP A 107 -10.26 -20.82 -3.74
C ASP A 107 -9.57 -21.98 -4.47
N ARG A 108 -8.34 -22.34 -4.07
CA ARG A 108 -7.63 -23.52 -4.63
C ARG A 108 -8.35 -24.81 -4.30
N TRP A 109 -8.82 -24.98 -3.06
CA TRP A 109 -9.59 -26.16 -2.66
C TRP A 109 -10.90 -26.26 -3.44
N THR A 110 -11.61 -25.15 -3.61
CA THR A 110 -12.84 -25.08 -4.41
C THR A 110 -12.58 -25.42 -5.87
N LEU A 111 -11.53 -24.88 -6.49
CA LEU A 111 -11.16 -25.20 -7.87
C LEU A 111 -10.76 -26.67 -8.05
N TRP A 112 -10.03 -27.25 -7.09
CA TRP A 112 -9.71 -28.67 -7.10
C TRP A 112 -10.96 -29.54 -7.00
N MET A 113 -11.91 -29.18 -6.13
CA MET A 113 -13.18 -29.90 -5.99
C MET A 113 -14.03 -29.83 -7.25
N LEU A 114 -14.11 -28.67 -7.91
CA LEU A 114 -14.88 -28.47 -9.14
C LEU A 114 -14.29 -29.20 -10.35
N ASN A 115 -12.97 -29.36 -10.40
CA ASN A 115 -12.27 -30.06 -11.48
C ASN A 115 -12.03 -31.55 -11.20
N ARG A 116 -12.63 -32.10 -10.14
CA ARG A 116 -12.49 -33.51 -9.80
C ARG A 116 -13.25 -34.35 -10.84
N PRO A 117 -12.59 -35.24 -11.61
CA PRO A 117 -13.31 -36.12 -12.51
C PRO A 117 -14.21 -37.05 -11.68
N ILE A 118 -15.50 -37.06 -12.00
CA ILE A 118 -16.44 -38.05 -11.46
C ILE A 118 -16.03 -39.38 -12.09
N SER A 119 -15.24 -40.17 -11.39
CA SER A 119 -14.98 -41.56 -11.76
C SER A 119 -16.33 -42.26 -11.82
N LYS A 120 -16.83 -42.56 -13.02
CA LYS A 120 -17.93 -43.51 -13.18
C LYS A 120 -17.41 -44.84 -12.68
N THR A 121 -17.81 -45.24 -11.48
CA THR A 121 -17.76 -46.63 -11.04
C THR A 121 -18.70 -47.42 -11.94
N THR A 122 -18.15 -48.03 -12.98
CA THR A 122 -18.76 -49.18 -13.65
C THR A 122 -18.50 -50.40 -12.78
N ASP A 123 -19.58 -50.85 -12.14
CA ASP A 123 -19.79 -52.24 -11.74
C ASP A 123 -19.83 -53.14 -12.98
#